data_AF-A0A483A911-F1
#
_entry.id   AF-A0A483A911-F1
#
_cell.length_a   1.000
_cell.length_b   1.000
_cell.length_c   1.000
_cell.angle_alpha   90.00
_cell.angle_beta   90.00
_cell.angle_gamma   90.00
#
_symmetry.space_group_name_H-M   'P 1'
#
loop_
_entity.id
_entity.type
_entity.pdbx_description
1 polymer ?
#
loop_
_entity_poly.entity_id
_entity_poly.type
_entity_poly.pdbx_seq_one_letter_code
_entity_poly.pdbx_strand_id
1 'polypeptide(L)'
;MHYSNWCHKYQYDPFNIHEDKFADYILQMGESLTVATIQRRVASLSSIFNLTKSTNPTKAPVIILTIKKLRRKFGKPQKQATPLTYDILTKLKNVCSDDIAGLRNRLLLQLGYETMRCRSEICQFKFEDL
;
A
#
# COMPACT_ATOMS: atom_id res chain seq x y z
N MET A 1 -4.72 -2.38 -17.51
CA MET A 1 -3.76 -2.85 -16.47
C MET A 1 -2.43 -2.12 -16.71
N HIS A 2 -1.88 -1.36 -15.75
CA HIS A 2 -0.79 -0.39 -16.02
C HIS A 2 0.45 -0.97 -16.74
N TYR A 3 0.94 -2.13 -16.30
CA TYR A 3 2.10 -2.79 -16.90
C TYR A 3 1.79 -3.30 -18.32
N SER A 4 0.68 -4.03 -18.51
CA SER A 4 0.27 -4.51 -19.84
C SER A 4 0.05 -3.37 -20.83
N ASN A 5 -0.54 -2.25 -20.40
CA ASN A 5 -0.69 -1.06 -21.25
C ASN A 5 0.67 -0.47 -21.65
N TRP A 6 1.64 -0.47 -20.73
CA TRP A 6 3.02 -0.03 -21.01
C TRP A 6 3.69 -0.96 -22.02
N CYS A 7 3.62 -2.28 -21.80
CA CYS A 7 4.14 -3.28 -22.75
C CYS A 7 3.52 -3.10 -24.13
N HIS A 8 2.20 -2.92 -24.23
CA HIS A 8 1.51 -2.68 -25.49
C HIS A 8 2.00 -1.41 -26.20
N LYS A 9 2.20 -0.32 -25.46
CA LYS A 9 2.71 0.95 -26.02
C LYS A 9 4.09 0.80 -26.67
N TYR A 10 4.97 0.00 -26.07
CA TYR A 10 6.34 -0.21 -26.54
C TYR A 10 6.52 -1.54 -27.30
N GLN A 11 5.42 -2.22 -27.64
CA GLN A 11 5.40 -3.49 -28.38
C GLN A 11 6.23 -4.61 -27.71
N TYR A 12 6.19 -4.69 -26.39
CA TYR A 12 6.81 -5.76 -25.61
C TYR A 12 5.79 -6.85 -25.25
N ASP A 13 6.26 -8.11 -25.18
CA ASP A 13 5.51 -9.20 -24.55
C ASP A 13 5.51 -8.99 -23.02
N PRO A 14 4.33 -8.86 -22.37
CA PRO A 14 4.24 -8.72 -20.92
C PRO A 14 4.90 -9.86 -20.13
N PHE A 15 4.94 -11.09 -20.67
CA PHE A 15 5.43 -12.28 -19.98
C PHE A 15 6.88 -12.64 -20.33
N ASN A 16 7.45 -12.01 -21.36
CA ASN A 16 8.81 -12.26 -21.82
C ASN A 16 9.56 -10.95 -22.07
N ILE A 17 9.73 -10.16 -21.00
CA ILE A 17 10.43 -8.88 -21.05
C ILE A 17 11.87 -9.03 -20.57
N HIS A 18 12.81 -8.37 -21.26
CA HIS A 18 14.17 -8.25 -20.77
C HIS A 18 14.24 -7.36 -19.52
N GLU A 19 15.14 -7.69 -18.59
CA GLU A 19 15.27 -6.98 -17.31
C GLU A 19 15.56 -5.49 -17.47
N ASP A 20 16.32 -5.08 -18.49
CA ASP A 20 16.57 -3.66 -18.78
C ASP A 20 15.30 -2.89 -19.15
N LYS A 21 14.40 -3.49 -19.93
CA LYS A 21 13.14 -2.87 -20.31
C LYS A 21 12.17 -2.79 -19.14
N PHE A 22 12.21 -3.80 -18.26
CA PHE A 22 11.50 -3.73 -17.01
C PHE A 22 12.06 -2.63 -16.08
N ALA A 23 13.37 -2.36 -16.13
CA ALA A 23 13.99 -1.25 -15.41
C ALA A 23 13.50 0.11 -15.95
N ASP A 24 13.41 0.27 -17.27
CA ASP A 24 12.87 1.48 -17.91
C ASP A 24 11.43 1.75 -17.46
N TYR A 25 10.60 0.71 -17.43
CA TYR A 25 9.24 0.78 -16.89
C TYR A 25 9.20 1.27 -15.44
N ILE A 26 10.09 0.77 -14.58
CA ILE A 26 10.20 1.21 -13.17
C ILE A 26 10.65 2.67 -13.08
N LEU A 27 11.62 3.08 -13.89
CA LEU A 27 12.12 4.45 -13.91
C LEU A 27 11.03 5.43 -14.34
N GLN A 28 10.24 5.09 -15.36
CA GLN A 28 9.13 5.93 -15.82
C GLN A 28 8.03 6.06 -14.75
N MET A 29 7.74 5.00 -14.00
CA MET A 29 6.83 5.12 -12.84
C MET A 29 7.36 6.10 -11.78
N GLY A 30 8.69 6.24 -11.66
CA GLY A 30 9.34 7.17 -10.74
C GLY A 30 9.07 8.65 -11.02
N GLU A 31 8.57 9.00 -12.22
CA GLU A 31 8.24 10.38 -12.59
C GLU A 31 6.98 10.89 -11.87
N SER A 32 6.05 10.00 -11.50
CA SER A 32 4.73 10.37 -10.98
C SER A 32 4.33 9.64 -9.69
N LEU A 33 4.98 8.53 -9.36
CA LEU A 33 4.57 7.67 -8.24
C LEU A 33 5.59 7.65 -7.11
N THR A 34 5.07 7.44 -5.89
CA THR A 34 5.92 7.20 -4.72
C THR A 34 6.63 5.84 -4.82
N VAL A 35 7.84 5.76 -4.27
CA VAL A 35 8.64 4.52 -4.25
C VAL A 35 7.87 3.36 -3.62
N ALA A 36 7.06 3.61 -2.58
CA ALA A 36 6.22 2.58 -1.95
C ALA A 36 5.13 2.04 -2.89
N THR A 37 4.54 2.89 -3.73
CA THR A 37 3.57 2.45 -4.76
C THR A 37 4.25 1.62 -5.83
N ILE A 38 5.45 2.03 -6.28
CA ILE A 38 6.26 1.30 -7.25
C ILE A 38 6.61 -0.09 -6.71
N GLN A 39 7.10 -0.19 -5.48
CA GLN A 39 7.44 -1.46 -4.84
C GLN A 39 6.23 -2.40 -4.73
N ARG A 40 5.05 -1.87 -4.34
CA ARG A 40 3.81 -2.66 -4.32
C ARG A 40 3.46 -3.20 -5.69
N ARG A 41 3.53 -2.37 -6.74
CA ARG A 41 3.27 -2.81 -8.13
C ARG A 41 4.25 -3.87 -8.60
N VAL A 42 5.54 -3.69 -8.32
CA VAL A 42 6.59 -4.66 -8.66
C VAL A 42 6.36 -5.98 -7.92
N ALA A 43 5.98 -5.95 -6.64
CA ALA A 43 5.65 -7.15 -5.88
C ALA A 43 4.44 -7.89 -6.48
N SER A 44 3.37 -7.18 -6.83
CA SER A 44 2.22 -7.78 -7.52
C SER A 44 2.59 -8.41 -8.85
N LEU A 45 3.44 -7.75 -9.65
CA LEU A 45 3.96 -8.33 -10.91
C LEU A 45 4.83 -9.56 -10.65
N SER A 46 5.66 -9.54 -9.60
CA SER A 46 6.47 -10.70 -9.20
C SER A 46 5.58 -11.92 -8.92
N SER A 47 4.48 -11.72 -8.18
CA SER A 47 3.49 -12.77 -7.93
C SER A 47 2.86 -13.28 -9.22
N ILE A 48 2.48 -12.39 -10.14
CA ILE A 48 1.91 -12.77 -11.44
C ILE A 48 2.91 -13.64 -12.24
N PHE A 49 4.16 -13.18 -12.41
CA PHE A 49 5.18 -13.96 -13.13
C PHE A 49 5.41 -15.35 -12.53
N ASN A 50 5.44 -15.45 -11.20
CA ASN A 50 5.60 -16.73 -10.52
C ASN A 50 4.38 -17.65 -10.74
N LEU A 51 3.16 -17.11 -10.65
CA LEU A 51 1.92 -17.86 -10.84
C LEU A 51 1.76 -18.35 -12.29
N THR A 52 2.20 -17.55 -13.25
CA THR A 52 2.19 -17.91 -14.68
C THR A 52 3.41 -18.74 -15.09
N LYS A 53 4.32 -19.07 -14.16
CA LYS A 53 5.58 -19.79 -14.42
C LYS A 53 6.43 -19.13 -15.53
N SER A 54 6.32 -17.81 -15.67
CA SER A 54 7.08 -17.02 -16.64
C SER A 54 8.41 -16.57 -16.02
N THR A 55 9.35 -16.16 -16.87
CA THR A 55 10.60 -15.55 -16.39
C THR A 55 10.27 -14.31 -15.56
N ASN A 56 10.81 -14.24 -14.34
CA ASN A 56 10.51 -13.17 -13.40
C ASN A 56 11.65 -12.12 -13.36
N PRO A 57 11.54 -11.00 -14.08
CA PRO A 57 12.59 -9.98 -14.13
C PRO A 57 12.72 -9.20 -12.81
N THR A 58 11.72 -9.25 -11.92
CA THR A 58 11.65 -8.38 -10.72
C THR A 58 12.78 -8.63 -9.73
N LYS A 59 13.41 -9.81 -9.77
CA LYS A 59 14.50 -10.21 -8.87
C LYS A 59 15.89 -9.99 -9.48
N ALA A 60 15.96 -9.54 -10.73
CA ALA A 60 17.23 -9.28 -11.40
C ALA A 60 18.03 -8.17 -10.67
N PRO A 61 19.38 -8.26 -10.66
CA PRO A 61 20.23 -7.24 -10.03
C PRO A 61 19.94 -5.82 -10.52
N VAL A 62 19.71 -5.65 -11.83
CA VAL A 62 19.40 -4.34 -12.43
C VAL A 62 18.11 -3.73 -11.84
N ILE A 63 17.10 -4.54 -11.53
CA ILE A 63 15.84 -4.08 -10.94
C ILE A 63 16.03 -3.67 -9.48
N ILE A 64 16.76 -4.47 -8.71
CA ILE A 64 17.09 -4.17 -7.32
C ILE A 64 17.85 -2.84 -7.23
N LEU A 65 18.84 -2.64 -8.10
CA LEU A 65 19.62 -1.40 -8.18
C LEU A 65 18.75 -0.21 -8.61
N THR A 66 17.85 -0.41 -9.57
CA THR A 66 16.91 0.62 -10.04
C THR A 66 15.99 1.10 -8.91
N ILE A 67 15.41 0.17 -8.14
CA ILE A 67 14.57 0.52 -6.97
C ILE A 67 15.40 1.24 -5.90
N LYS A 68 16.65 0.80 -5.63
CA LYS A 68 17.56 1.50 -4.70
C LYS A 68 17.85 2.93 -5.18
N LYS A 69 18.09 3.14 -6.48
CA LYS A 69 18.30 4.47 -7.08
C LYS A 69 17.07 5.36 -6.90
N LEU A 70 15.87 4.85 -7.18
CA LEU A 70 14.62 5.57 -6.94
C LEU A 70 14.43 5.92 -5.47
N ARG A 71 14.75 5.00 -4.54
CA ARG A 71 14.68 5.27 -3.10
C ARG A 71 15.66 6.35 -2.66
N ARG A 72 16.87 6.40 -3.22
CA ARG A 72 17.83 7.46 -2.93
C ARG A 72 17.36 8.83 -3.46
N LYS A 73 16.76 8.86 -4.66
CA LYS A 73 16.34 10.10 -5.32
C LYS A 73 15.00 10.65 -4.78
N PHE A 74 14.05 9.78 -4.51
CA PHE A 74 12.65 10.14 -4.23
C PHE A 74 12.10 9.50 -2.96
N GLY A 75 12.90 8.69 -2.25
CA GLY A 75 12.47 8.06 -1.01
C GLY A 75 12.17 9.11 0.05
N LYS A 76 10.93 9.10 0.52
CA LYS A 76 10.48 9.87 1.67
C LYS A 76 9.93 8.91 2.73
N PRO A 77 10.02 9.24 4.02
CA PRO A 77 9.32 8.49 5.05
C PRO A 77 7.83 8.40 4.70
N GLN A 78 7.21 7.26 5.01
CA GLN A 78 5.76 7.13 4.85
C GLN A 78 5.06 8.13 5.76
N LYS A 79 4.03 8.81 5.24
CA LYS A 79 3.20 9.67 6.05
C LYS A 79 2.45 8.80 7.05
N GLN A 80 2.68 9.01 8.32
CA GLN A 80 1.95 8.35 9.39
C GLN A 80 0.63 9.08 9.65
N ALA A 81 -0.39 8.33 10.07
CA ALA A 81 -1.61 8.93 10.60
C ALA A 81 -1.28 9.69 11.88
N THR A 82 -2.00 10.78 12.15
CA THR A 82 -1.88 11.50 13.42
C THR A 82 -2.25 10.55 14.56
N PRO A 83 -1.44 10.45 15.62
CA PRO A 83 -1.75 9.58 16.75
C PRO A 83 -3.07 10.01 17.39
N LEU A 84 -3.90 9.04 17.77
CA LEU A 84 -5.09 9.29 18.58
C LEU A 84 -4.65 9.41 20.04
N THR A 85 -4.23 10.60 20.45
CA THR A 85 -3.89 10.90 21.85
C THR A 85 -5.16 11.05 22.69
N TYR A 86 -5.02 10.95 24.02
CA TYR A 86 -6.16 11.05 24.94
C TYR A 86 -6.95 12.38 24.81
N ASP A 87 -6.25 13.49 24.57
CA ASP A 87 -6.89 14.80 24.37
C ASP A 87 -7.67 14.84 23.04
N ILE A 88 -7.14 14.23 21.98
CA ILE A 88 -7.85 14.10 20.69
C ILE A 88 -9.05 13.18 20.85
N LEU A 89 -8.90 12.05 21.54
CA LEU A 89 -10.00 11.12 21.83
C LEU A 89 -11.16 11.83 22.54
N THR A 90 -10.85 12.58 23.59
CA THR A 90 -11.86 13.32 24.36
C THR A 90 -12.60 14.33 23.48
N LYS A 91 -11.88 15.09 22.64
CA LYS A 91 -12.49 16.03 21.68
C LYS A 91 -13.40 15.31 20.67
N LEU A 92 -12.98 14.15 20.16
CA LEU A 92 -13.77 13.36 19.21
C LEU A 92 -15.04 12.76 19.85
N LYS A 93 -14.97 12.32 21.12
CA LYS A 93 -16.14 11.82 21.85
C LYS A 93 -17.16 12.93 22.12
N ASN A 94 -16.70 14.15 22.40
CA ASN A 94 -17.56 15.30 22.70
C ASN A 94 -18.38 15.79 21.50
N VAL A 95 -17.91 15.56 20.27
CA VAL A 95 -18.66 15.94 19.05
C VAL A 95 -19.61 14.84 18.56
N CYS A 96 -19.58 13.65 19.17
CA CYS A 96 -20.53 12.59 18.85
C CYS A 96 -21.92 12.96 19.41
N SER A 97 -22.96 12.76 18.61
CA SER A 97 -24.37 12.93 18.99
C SER A 97 -24.81 11.96 20.10
N ASP A 98 -25.99 12.21 20.68
CA ASP A 98 -26.60 11.35 21.71
C ASP A 98 -27.60 10.32 21.13
N ASP A 99 -27.59 10.13 19.80
CA ASP A 99 -28.35 9.09 19.13
C ASP A 99 -27.57 7.75 19.08
N ILE A 100 -28.21 6.71 18.54
CA ILE A 100 -27.60 5.37 18.42
C ILE A 100 -26.29 5.43 17.62
N ALA A 101 -26.23 6.25 16.57
CA ALA A 101 -25.02 6.41 15.76
C ALA A 101 -23.88 7.06 16.56
N GLY A 102 -24.18 8.08 17.37
CA GLY A 102 -23.23 8.73 18.24
C GLY A 102 -22.72 7.83 19.36
N LEU A 103 -23.60 7.04 20.00
CA LEU A 103 -23.21 6.02 20.97
C LEU A 103 -22.26 4.98 20.35
N ARG A 104 -22.59 4.47 19.16
CA ARG A 104 -21.71 3.57 18.39
C ARG A 104 -20.35 4.21 18.12
N ASN A 105 -20.31 5.47 17.69
CA ASN A 105 -19.05 6.16 17.38
C ASN A 105 -18.19 6.35 18.64
N ARG A 106 -18.80 6.74 19.78
CA ARG A 106 -18.08 6.83 21.07
C ARG A 106 -17.49 5.49 21.48
N LEU A 107 -18.24 4.40 21.32
CA LEU A 107 -17.77 3.04 21.60
C LEU A 107 -16.60 2.66 20.68
N LEU A 108 -16.71 2.87 19.37
CA LEU A 108 -15.66 2.55 18.40
C LEU A 108 -14.37 3.35 18.65
N LEU A 109 -14.50 4.63 19.02
CA LEU A 109 -13.35 5.47 19.38
C LEU A 109 -12.66 4.95 20.65
N GLN A 110 -13.42 4.58 21.68
CA GLN A 110 -12.86 4.03 22.92
C GLN A 110 -12.19 2.67 22.67
N LEU A 111 -12.89 1.76 21.98
CA LEU A 111 -12.39 0.42 21.71
C LEU A 111 -11.10 0.48 20.87
N GLY A 112 -11.07 1.31 19.82
CA GLY A 112 -9.88 1.50 19.00
C GLY A 112 -8.70 2.10 19.76
N TYR A 113 -8.97 3.02 20.70
CA TYR A 113 -7.93 3.63 21.54
C TYR A 113 -7.32 2.61 22.53
N GLU A 114 -8.15 1.87 23.26
CA GLU A 114 -7.68 0.92 24.28
C GLU A 114 -7.00 -0.32 23.69
N THR A 115 -7.52 -0.83 22.56
CA THR A 115 -7.04 -2.09 21.98
C THR A 115 -5.95 -1.90 20.93
N MET A 116 -5.74 -0.66 20.44
CA MET A 116 -4.84 -0.33 19.34
C MET A 116 -5.06 -1.17 18.06
N ARG A 117 -6.28 -1.68 17.87
CA ARG A 117 -6.63 -2.56 16.75
C ARG A 117 -6.90 -1.79 15.47
N CYS A 118 -6.57 -2.42 14.34
CA CYS A 118 -6.87 -1.89 13.02
C CYS A 118 -8.39 -1.88 12.77
N ARG A 119 -8.86 -0.97 11.91
CA ARG A 119 -10.28 -0.87 11.52
C ARG A 119 -10.89 -2.22 11.13
N SER A 120 -10.19 -3.02 10.34
CA SER A 120 -10.70 -4.32 9.89
C SER A 120 -10.93 -5.31 11.03
N GLU A 121 -10.06 -5.30 12.04
CA GLU A 121 -10.20 -6.14 13.23
C GLU A 121 -11.40 -5.68 14.07
N ILE A 122 -11.53 -4.37 14.29
CA ILE A 122 -12.67 -3.80 15.02
C ILE A 122 -14.00 -4.09 14.31
N CYS A 123 -14.03 -4.05 12.97
CA CYS A 123 -15.23 -4.39 12.20
C CYS A 123 -15.58 -5.89 12.23
N GLN A 124 -14.61 -6.76 12.52
CA GLN A 124 -14.84 -8.22 12.61
C GLN A 124 -15.20 -8.67 14.02
N PHE A 125 -14.88 -7.86 15.03
CA PHE A 125 -15.16 -8.13 16.44
C PHE A 125 -16.65 -8.41 16.68
N LYS A 126 -16.92 -9.48 17.44
CA LYS A 126 -18.24 -9.84 17.92
C LYS A 126 -18.25 -10.00 19.43
N PHE A 127 -19.45 -9.98 20.02
CA PHE A 127 -19.58 -10.17 21.46
C PHE A 127 -19.22 -11.58 21.93
N GLU A 128 -19.24 -12.58 21.04
CA GLU A 128 -18.76 -13.94 21.35
C GLU A 128 -17.23 -14.01 21.47
N ASP A 129 -16.49 -12.98 21.07
CA ASP A 129 -15.03 -12.89 21.20
C ASP A 129 -14.59 -12.36 22.59
N LEU A 130 -15.54 -12.04 23.47
CA LEU A 130 -15.29 -11.56 24.85
C LEU A 130 -15.08 -12.69 25.86
#